data_AF-A0A7J4QFQ5-F1
#
_entry.id   AF-A0A7J4QFQ5-F1
#
_cell.length_a   1.000
_cell.length_b   1.000
_cell.length_c   1.000
_cell.angle_alpha   90.00
_cell.angle_beta   90.00
_cell.angle_gamma   90.00
#
_symmetry.space_group_name_H-M   'P 1'
#
loop_
_entity.id
_entity.type
_entity.pdbx_description
1 polymer ?
#
loop_
_entity_poly.entity_id
_entity_poly.type
_entity_poly.pdbx_seq_one_letter_code
_entity_poly.pdbx_strand_id
1 'polypeptide(L)'
;MPTKKAAIELSVNFLVIILISIAVFGMGIWFTQKIFAGATKQQETYYQQFEDQLDDLSCGNYDRVCIGKDTKRIDNSRAAVFWLRTLNVLGDEMNYKISVVFSQAFDDSNEI
;
A
#
# COMPACT_ATOMS: atom_id res chain seq x y z
N MET A 1 23.04 -10.84 -61.58
CA MET A 1 21.73 -10.23 -61.24
C MET A 1 21.11 -11.07 -60.14
N PRO A 2 20.86 -10.54 -58.93
CA PRO A 2 20.21 -11.31 -57.88
C PRO A 2 18.84 -11.77 -58.41
N THR A 3 18.61 -13.08 -58.38
CA THR A 3 17.36 -13.67 -58.83
C THR A 3 16.24 -13.19 -57.90
N LYS A 4 15.07 -12.84 -58.45
CA LYS A 4 13.94 -12.26 -57.70
C LYS A 4 13.56 -13.03 -56.42
N LYS A 5 13.90 -14.33 -56.34
CA LYS A 5 13.72 -15.18 -55.15
C LYS A 5 14.61 -14.77 -53.96
N ALA A 6 15.87 -14.40 -54.20
CA ALA A 6 16.80 -14.01 -53.13
C ALA A 6 16.42 -12.68 -52.46
N ALA A 7 15.83 -11.75 -53.22
CA ALA A 7 15.34 -10.48 -52.68
C ALA A 7 14.10 -10.66 -51.78
N ILE A 8 13.21 -11.59 -52.15
CA ILE A 8 12.01 -11.91 -51.36
C ILE A 8 12.42 -12.58 -50.04
N GLU A 9 13.33 -13.55 -50.08
CA GLU A 9 13.78 -14.28 -48.89
C GLU A 9 14.44 -13.36 -47.85
N LEU A 10 15.26 -12.39 -48.30
CA LEU A 10 15.88 -11.40 -47.42
C LEU A 10 14.83 -10.49 -46.74
N SER A 11 13.82 -10.07 -47.49
CA SER A 11 12.74 -9.21 -46.97
C SER A 11 11.83 -9.92 -45.97
N VAL A 12 11.58 -11.22 -46.17
CA VAL A 12 10.77 -12.04 -45.27
C VAL A 12 11.48 -12.23 -43.93
N ASN A 13 12.79 -12.55 -43.95
CA ASN A 13 13.55 -12.72 -42.71
C ASN A 13 13.61 -11.42 -41.89
N PHE A 14 13.80 -10.28 -42.57
CA PHE A 14 13.77 -8.97 -41.93
C PHE A 14 12.40 -8.65 -41.30
N LEU A 15 11.30 -8.94 -42.01
CA LEU A 15 9.94 -8.75 -41.49
C LEU A 15 9.69 -9.59 -40.23
N VAL A 16 10.12 -10.85 -40.23
CA VAL A 16 9.98 -11.77 -39.09
C VAL A 16 10.72 -11.23 -37.86
N ILE A 17 11.96 -10.74 -38.04
CA ILE A 17 12.75 -10.15 -36.95
C ILE A 17 12.04 -8.93 -36.35
N ILE A 18 11.45 -8.07 -37.19
CA ILE A 18 10.67 -6.91 -36.72
C ILE A 18 9.47 -7.35 -35.90
N LEU A 19 8.70 -8.34 -36.39
CA LEU A 19 7.52 -8.84 -35.69
C LEU A 19 7.87 -9.44 -34.33
N ILE A 20 8.94 -10.23 -34.26
CA ILE A 20 9.43 -10.80 -33.00
C ILE A 20 9.88 -9.69 -32.05
N SER A 21 10.59 -8.68 -32.55
CA SER A 21 11.06 -7.55 -31.74
C SER A 21 9.91 -6.77 -31.11
N ILE A 22 8.85 -6.50 -31.88
CA ILE A 22 7.64 -5.82 -31.38
C ILE A 22 6.93 -6.67 -30.33
N ALA A 23 6.79 -7.98 -30.56
CA ALA A 23 6.15 -8.89 -29.62
C ALA A 23 6.90 -8.98 -28.28
N VAL A 24 8.23 -9.10 -28.33
CA VAL A 24 9.09 -9.14 -27.13
C VAL A 24 9.04 -7.81 -26.39
N PHE A 25 9.08 -6.68 -27.11
CA PHE A 25 8.98 -5.35 -26.50
C PHE A 25 7.64 -5.13 -25.81
N GLY A 26 6.53 -5.53 -26.45
CA GLY A 26 5.19 -5.45 -25.87
C GLY A 26 5.06 -6.30 -24.60
N MET A 27 5.60 -7.52 -24.60
CA MET A 27 5.64 -8.38 -23.41
C MET A 27 6.50 -7.77 -22.30
N GLY A 28 7.63 -7.14 -22.63
CA GLY A 28 8.50 -6.48 -21.66
C GLY A 28 7.79 -5.33 -20.95
N ILE A 29 7.04 -4.49 -21.67
CA ILE A 29 6.26 -3.41 -21.07
C ILE A 29 5.16 -3.97 -20.15
N TRP A 30 4.41 -4.96 -20.62
CA TRP A 30 3.32 -5.57 -19.84
C TRP A 30 3.85 -6.22 -18.54
N PHE A 31 4.96 -6.94 -18.63
CA PHE A 31 5.62 -7.56 -17.49
C PHE A 31 6.12 -6.51 -16.48
N THR A 32 6.73 -5.44 -16.97
CA THR A 32 7.19 -4.31 -16.15
C THR A 32 6.04 -3.69 -15.36
N GLN A 33 4.92 -3.40 -16.04
CA GLN A 33 3.72 -2.85 -15.39
C GLN A 33 3.15 -3.79 -14.32
N LYS A 34 3.14 -5.10 -14.56
CA LYS A 34 2.72 -6.13 -13.59
C LYS A 34 3.60 -6.14 -12.33
N ILE A 35 4.92 -6.05 -12.49
CA ILE A 35 5.86 -6.00 -11.35
C ILE A 35 5.64 -4.72 -10.55
N PHE A 36 5.62 -3.56 -11.20
CA PHE A 36 5.47 -2.29 -10.50
C PHE A 36 4.11 -2.16 -9.80
N ALA A 37 3.03 -2.61 -10.44
CA ALA A 37 1.70 -2.62 -9.81
C ALA A 37 1.59 -3.63 -8.64
N GLY A 38 2.31 -4.75 -8.71
CA GLY A 38 2.43 -5.70 -7.61
C GLY A 38 3.22 -5.13 -6.44
N ALA A 39 4.37 -4.51 -6.73
CA ALA A 39 5.26 -3.91 -5.73
C ALA A 39 4.58 -2.80 -4.92
N THR A 40 3.79 -1.93 -5.55
CA THR A 40 3.04 -0.89 -4.83
C THR A 40 2.00 -1.47 -3.86
N LYS A 41 1.27 -2.51 -4.26
CA LYS A 41 0.29 -3.18 -3.38
C LYS A 41 0.96 -3.94 -2.24
N GLN A 42 2.10 -4.57 -2.53
CA GLN A 42 2.86 -5.31 -1.54
C GLN A 42 3.45 -4.35 -0.49
N GLN A 43 3.98 -3.21 -0.93
CA GLN A 43 4.53 -2.17 -0.07
C GLN A 43 3.47 -1.60 0.89
N GLU A 44 2.26 -1.29 0.38
CA GLU A 44 1.16 -0.78 1.20
C GLU A 44 0.74 -1.78 2.29
N THR A 45 0.72 -3.08 1.96
CA THR A 45 0.40 -4.16 2.91
C THR A 45 1.49 -4.31 3.98
N TYR A 46 2.77 -4.22 3.60
CA TYR A 46 3.87 -4.29 4.57
C TYR A 46 3.88 -3.11 5.53
N TYR A 47 3.58 -1.89 5.07
CA TYR A 47 3.51 -0.73 5.96
C TYR A 47 2.38 -0.84 6.98
N GLN A 48 1.20 -1.33 6.57
CA GLN A 48 0.09 -1.55 7.50
C GLN A 48 0.46 -2.57 8.58
N GLN A 49 1.05 -3.71 8.20
CA GLN A 49 1.48 -4.73 9.16
C GLN A 49 2.59 -4.23 10.10
N PHE A 50 3.47 -3.35 9.63
CA PHE A 50 4.49 -2.72 10.47
C PHE A 50 3.88 -1.73 11.46
N GLU A 51 2.92 -0.92 11.04
CA GLU A 51 2.21 -0.01 11.95
C GLU A 51 1.44 -0.78 13.03
N ASP A 52 0.77 -1.87 12.67
CA ASP A 52 0.03 -2.69 13.64
C ASP A 52 0.96 -3.31 14.71
N GLN A 53 2.17 -3.71 14.33
CA GLN A 53 3.17 -4.23 15.27
C GLN A 53 3.76 -3.14 16.16
N LEU A 54 3.98 -1.94 15.62
CA LEU A 54 4.45 -0.79 16.40
C LEU A 54 3.37 -0.28 17.38
N ASP A 55 2.09 -0.34 17.01
CA ASP A 55 0.97 -0.06 17.90
C ASP A 55 0.87 -1.10 19.03
N ASP A 56 1.25 -2.36 18.78
CA ASP A 56 1.29 -3.40 19.83
C ASP A 56 2.47 -3.21 20.81
N LEU A 57 3.61 -2.74 20.32
CA LEU A 57 4.82 -2.47 21.12
C LEU A 57 4.73 -1.20 21.97
N SER A 58 3.92 -0.22 21.56
CA SER A 58 3.75 1.05 22.26
C SER A 58 2.87 0.91 23.51
N CYS A 59 1.99 -0.09 23.56
CA CYS A 59 1.24 -0.44 24.75
C CYS A 59 2.00 -1.48 25.61
N GLY A 60 2.67 -1.02 26.67
CA GLY A 60 3.33 -1.93 27.62
C GLY A 60 2.33 -2.88 28.27
N ASN A 61 2.77 -4.10 28.60
CA ASN A 61 1.95 -5.17 29.20
C ASN A 61 1.27 -4.82 30.55
N TYR A 62 1.54 -3.64 31.11
CA TYR A 62 1.09 -3.23 32.44
C TYR A 62 0.05 -2.09 32.40
N ASP A 63 -0.21 -1.50 31.25
CA ASP A 63 -1.15 -0.38 31.14
C ASP A 63 -2.60 -0.90 31.11
N ARG A 64 -3.40 -0.46 32.08
CA ARG A 64 -4.82 -0.85 32.21
C ARG A 64 -5.68 -0.28 31.09
N VAL A 65 -5.28 0.87 30.54
CA VAL A 65 -5.88 1.51 29.38
C VAL A 65 -4.74 2.08 28.55
N CYS A 66 -4.68 1.72 27.27
CA CYS A 66 -3.66 2.20 26.34
C CYS A 66 -4.30 2.68 25.04
N ILE A 67 -3.80 3.81 24.55
CA ILE A 67 -4.09 4.36 23.23
C ILE A 67 -2.80 4.22 22.44
N GLY A 68 -2.77 3.40 21.39
CA GLY A 68 -1.53 3.09 20.66
C GLY A 68 -0.90 4.32 20.02
N LYS A 69 -1.60 4.94 19.06
CA LYS A 69 -1.25 6.26 18.50
C LYS A 69 -2.25 7.30 18.97
N ASP A 70 -1.75 8.40 19.54
CA ASP A 70 -2.56 9.56 19.94
C ASP A 70 -2.83 10.53 18.78
N THR A 71 -2.05 10.43 17.70
CA THR A 71 -2.08 11.34 16.56
C THR A 71 -2.09 10.57 15.24
N LYS A 72 -2.98 10.94 14.31
CA LYS A 72 -2.97 10.48 12.92
C LYS A 72 -3.17 11.66 11.99
N ARG A 73 -2.31 11.76 10.97
CA ARG A 73 -2.49 12.69 9.86
C ARG A 73 -3.44 12.06 8.85
N ILE A 74 -4.52 12.76 8.53
CA ILE A 74 -5.53 12.32 7.55
C ILE A 74 -5.55 13.27 6.37
N ASP A 75 -5.72 12.72 5.17
CA ASP A 75 -5.99 13.55 4.00
C ASP A 75 -7.49 13.86 3.92
N ASN A 76 -7.81 14.96 3.23
CA ASN A 76 -9.19 15.36 3.01
C ASN A 76 -10.03 14.21 2.44
N SER A 77 -11.23 14.03 3.02
CA SER A 77 -12.18 12.95 2.70
C SER A 77 -11.76 11.52 3.11
N ARG A 78 -10.75 11.36 3.97
CA ARG A 78 -10.40 10.05 4.57
C ARG A 78 -10.79 9.98 6.05
N ALA A 79 -11.16 8.78 6.49
CA ALA A 79 -11.43 8.49 7.91
C ALA A 79 -10.21 7.81 8.55
N ALA A 80 -9.87 8.21 9.77
CA ALA A 80 -8.89 7.50 10.61
C ALA A 80 -9.59 6.75 11.74
N VAL A 81 -9.04 5.59 12.07
CA VAL A 81 -9.46 4.77 13.20
C VAL A 81 -8.38 4.84 14.27
N PHE A 82 -8.79 5.12 15.51
CA PHE A 82 -7.96 5.03 16.70
C PHE A 82 -8.36 3.80 17.50
N TRP A 83 -7.37 3.09 18.04
CA TRP A 83 -7.59 1.89 18.83
C TRP A 83 -7.39 2.20 20.32
N LEU A 84 -8.33 1.74 21.15
CA LEU A 84 -8.25 1.79 22.61
C LEU A 84 -8.16 0.36 23.13
N ARG A 85 -7.06 0.01 23.79
CA ARG A 85 -6.88 -1.27 24.47
C ARG A 85 -7.19 -1.09 25.96
N THR A 86 -8.03 -1.95 26.52
CA THR A 86 -8.31 -1.99 27.96
C THR A 86 -7.95 -3.36 28.51
N LEU A 87 -7.15 -3.39 29.58
CA LEU A 87 -6.77 -4.60 30.28
C LEU A 87 -7.53 -4.69 31.60
N ASN A 88 -8.40 -5.68 31.72
CA ASN A 88 -9.10 -5.98 32.97
C ASN A 88 -8.18 -6.82 33.89
N VAL A 89 -7.76 -6.23 35.01
CA VAL A 89 -6.88 -6.88 35.98
C VAL A 89 -7.61 -7.41 37.23
N LEU A 90 -8.92 -7.18 37.35
CA LEU A 90 -9.69 -7.47 38.58
C LEU A 90 -10.44 -8.80 38.54
N GLY A 91 -10.37 -9.57 37.45
CA GLY A 91 -10.94 -10.93 37.36
C GLY A 91 -12.47 -11.00 37.25
N ASP A 92 -13.18 -9.95 37.65
CA ASP A 92 -14.65 -9.81 37.51
C ASP A 92 -15.05 -9.11 36.20
N GLU A 93 -16.27 -9.34 35.72
CA GLU A 93 -16.82 -8.62 34.57
C GLU A 93 -16.96 -7.12 34.87
N MET A 94 -16.31 -6.28 34.05
CA MET A 94 -16.29 -4.83 34.20
C MET A 94 -16.96 -4.17 32.99
N ASN A 95 -17.85 -3.22 33.26
CA ASN A 95 -18.46 -2.37 32.23
C ASN A 95 -17.65 -1.10 32.04
N TYR A 96 -17.21 -0.84 30.81
CA TYR A 96 -16.49 0.38 30.44
C TYR A 96 -17.40 1.35 29.70
N LYS A 97 -17.28 2.64 30.02
CA LYS A 97 -17.92 3.72 29.26
C LYS A 97 -16.85 4.57 28.60
N ILE A 98 -16.79 4.51 27.27
CA ILE A 98 -15.92 5.38 26.46
C ILE A 98 -16.73 6.61 26.08
N SER A 99 -16.24 7.79 26.44
CA SER A 99 -16.85 9.08 26.05
C SER A 99 -15.86 9.84 25.18
N VAL A 100 -16.25 10.10 23.93
CA VAL A 100 -15.46 10.90 23.00
C VAL A 100 -15.99 12.33 23.07
N VAL A 101 -15.12 13.27 23.42
CA VAL A 101 -15.44 14.70 23.42
C VAL A 101 -14.62 15.34 22.31
N PHE A 102 -15.31 15.89 21.32
CA PHE A 102 -14.66 16.70 20.30
C PHE A 102 -14.16 17.98 20.96
N SER A 103 -12.86 18.24 20.84
CA SER A 103 -12.24 19.46 21.38
C SER A 103 -12.07 20.50 20.27
N GLN A 104 -11.29 20.19 19.24
CA GLN A 104 -10.91 21.11 18.19
C GLN A 104 -10.42 20.36 16.94
N ALA A 105 -10.49 21.01 15.78
CA ALA A 105 -9.88 20.57 14.53
C ALA A 105 -8.95 21.69 14.02
N PHE A 106 -7.86 21.32 13.34
CA PHE A 106 -6.91 22.26 12.74
C PHE A 106 -6.66 21.88 11.29
N ASP A 107 -6.57 22.87 10.41
CA ASP A 107 -6.02 22.73 9.05
C ASP A 107 -4.48 22.88 9.04
N ASP A 108 -3.80 22.53 7.94
CA ASP A 108 -2.35 22.70 7.73
C ASP A 108 -1.88 24.17 7.95
N SER A 109 -2.83 25.11 7.93
CA SER A 109 -2.67 26.54 8.21
C SER A 109 -2.70 26.92 9.70
N ASN A 110 -3.00 25.95 10.58
CA ASN A 110 -3.28 26.16 12.01
C ASN A 110 -4.46 27.11 12.29
N GLU A 111 -5.36 27.25 11.32
CA GLU A 111 -6.64 27.97 11.43
C GLU A 111 -7.78 26.95 11.66
N ILE A 112 -8.81 27.38 12.40
CA ILE A 112 -9.96 26.57 12.85
C ILE A 112 -10.93 26.35 11.69
#